data_AF-M7SHX4-F1
#
_entry.id   AF-M7SHX4-F1
#
_cell.length_a   1.000
_cell.length_b   1.000
_cell.length_c   1.000
_cell.angle_alpha   90.00
_cell.angle_beta   90.00
_cell.angle_gamma   90.00
#
_symmetry.space_group_name_H-M   'P 1'
#
loop_
_entity.id
_entity.type
_entity.pdbx_description
1 polymer ?
#
loop_
_entity_poly.entity_id
_entity_poly.type
_entity_poly.pdbx_seq_one_letter_code
_entity_poly.pdbx_strand_id
1 'polypeptide(L)'
;MMVAWGFFVALWTGVGEGHWSNPNQWRVGFAIQALPALFLGVGVLFIGESPRWLCLKGRYEEAERAFRSYHYDGSNEEWCSTEFAVIQTNIAEELKAQGRLTWTDLFKAPTLRRRLFVGSFVWAAAMLSGISFVQYYQTAIYATLQFDQNKQLLVSGLYGSVAPIACFASLFFVDRVGRKKILISSSALLSLCYMIITILAAVYPARPGAPTNVAAQYGLIACIFAVSANYSALLGPMTWIIPYVYV
;
A
#
# COMPACT_ATOMS: atom_id res chain seq x y z
N MET A 1 4.31 1.90 2.84
CA MET A 1 5.36 1.12 3.53
C MET A 1 4.86 0.38 4.76
N MET A 2 4.18 1.02 5.71
CA MET A 2 3.70 0.34 6.93
C MET A 2 2.80 -0.88 6.64
N VAL A 3 1.95 -0.80 5.62
CA VAL A 3 1.12 -1.94 5.15
C VAL A 3 1.98 -3.15 4.73
N ALA A 4 3.10 -2.92 4.03
CA ALA A 4 3.99 -3.99 3.58
C ALA A 4 4.71 -4.68 4.77
N TRP A 5 5.09 -3.90 5.79
CA TRP A 5 5.62 -4.44 7.04
C TRP A 5 4.58 -5.23 7.82
N GLY A 6 3.33 -4.75 7.89
CA GLY A 6 2.23 -5.49 8.49
C GLY A 6 1.99 -6.83 7.79
N PHE A 7 2.01 -6.84 6.46
CA PHE A 7 1.87 -8.06 5.66
C PHE A 7 3.05 -9.03 5.87
N PHE A 8 4.27 -8.52 5.94
CA PHE A 8 5.46 -9.31 6.29
C PHE A 8 5.30 -9.98 7.65
N VAL A 9 4.97 -9.22 8.69
CA VAL A 9 4.78 -9.77 10.05
C VAL A 9 3.67 -10.81 10.04
N ALA A 10 2.53 -10.53 9.41
CA ALA A 10 1.38 -11.45 9.36
C ALA A 10 1.73 -12.81 8.72
N LEU A 11 2.47 -12.82 7.62
CA LEU A 11 2.86 -14.06 6.95
C LEU A 11 3.90 -14.84 7.76
N TRP A 12 4.87 -14.16 8.38
CA TRP A 12 5.85 -14.82 9.24
C TRP A 12 5.23 -15.34 10.55
N THR A 13 4.22 -14.67 11.10
CA THR A 13 3.45 -15.21 12.22
C THR A 13 2.70 -16.46 11.81
N GLY A 14 2.13 -16.51 10.59
CA GLY A 14 1.49 -17.70 10.05
C GLY A 14 2.46 -18.88 9.87
N VAL A 15 3.71 -18.62 9.47
CA VAL A 15 4.77 -19.64 9.46
C VAL A 15 5.03 -20.18 10.86
N GLY A 16 5.13 -19.30 11.86
CA GLY A 16 5.34 -19.69 13.26
C GLY A 16 4.18 -20.53 13.83
N GLU A 17 2.94 -20.13 13.56
CA GLU A 17 1.74 -20.84 14.00
C GLU A 17 1.67 -22.27 13.45
N GLY A 18 2.06 -22.48 12.18
CA GLY A 18 2.01 -23.79 11.53
C GLY A 18 2.95 -24.85 12.12
N HIS A 19 3.94 -24.46 12.93
CA HIS A 19 4.85 -25.40 13.61
C HIS A 19 4.33 -25.85 14.97
N TRP A 20 3.35 -25.16 15.53
CA TRP A 20 2.73 -25.55 16.79
C TRP A 20 1.61 -26.57 16.49
N SER A 21 1.13 -27.34 17.48
CA SER A 21 -0.08 -28.19 17.36
C SER A 21 -1.10 -27.93 18.47
N ASN A 22 -1.80 -26.80 18.39
CA ASN A 22 -2.77 -26.32 19.37
C ASN A 22 -3.96 -25.68 18.62
N PRO A 23 -5.21 -26.08 18.91
CA PRO A 23 -6.39 -25.53 18.24
C PRO A 23 -6.58 -24.01 18.39
N ASN A 24 -5.88 -23.36 19.33
CA ASN A 24 -5.98 -21.92 19.58
C ASN A 24 -4.85 -21.08 18.96
N GLN A 25 -4.00 -21.64 18.10
CA GLN A 25 -2.86 -20.92 17.50
C GLN A 25 -3.23 -19.64 16.77
N TRP A 26 -4.31 -19.67 15.98
CA TRP A 26 -4.75 -18.54 15.15
C TRP A 26 -5.01 -17.27 15.97
N ARG A 27 -5.25 -17.41 17.29
CA ARG A 27 -5.43 -16.28 18.21
C ARG A 27 -4.15 -15.49 18.42
N VAL A 28 -2.98 -16.13 18.29
CA VAL A 28 -1.67 -15.49 18.45
C VAL A 28 -1.47 -14.43 17.38
N GLY A 29 -1.81 -14.71 16.12
CA GLY A 29 -1.76 -13.74 15.03
C GLY A 29 -2.61 -12.50 15.31
N PHE A 30 -3.82 -12.66 15.85
CA PHE A 30 -4.66 -11.52 16.27
C PHE A 30 -4.07 -10.75 17.45
N ALA A 31 -3.50 -11.45 18.44
CA ALA A 31 -2.87 -10.82 19.59
C ALA A 31 -1.65 -9.97 19.18
N ILE A 32 -0.85 -10.44 18.22
CA ILE A 32 0.30 -9.69 17.69
C ILE A 32 -0.15 -8.44 16.94
N GLN A 33 -1.26 -8.50 16.19
CA GLN A 33 -1.83 -7.32 15.52
C GLN A 33 -2.39 -6.27 16.49
N ALA A 34 -2.80 -6.67 17.69
CA ALA A 34 -3.28 -5.75 18.71
C ALA A 34 -2.16 -4.84 19.27
N LEU A 35 -0.90 -5.30 19.27
CA LEU A 35 0.23 -4.52 19.77
C LEU A 35 0.42 -3.18 19.02
N PRO A 36 0.60 -3.14 17.69
CA PRO A 36 0.76 -1.88 16.96
C PRO A 36 -0.49 -1.00 17.06
N ALA A 37 -1.69 -1.57 17.14
CA ALA A 37 -2.92 -0.81 17.35
C ALA A 37 -2.93 -0.10 18.73
N LEU A 38 -2.48 -0.79 19.79
CA LEU A 38 -2.36 -0.20 21.12
C LEU A 38 -1.28 0.88 21.17
N PHE A 39 -0.11 0.63 20.56
CA PHE A 39 0.93 1.65 20.44
C PHE A 39 0.44 2.90 19.70
N LEU A 40 -0.33 2.73 18.62
CA LEU A 40 -0.89 3.85 17.87
C LEU A 40 -1.97 4.57 18.69
N GLY A 41 -2.85 3.83 19.37
CA GLY A 41 -3.88 4.41 20.23
C GLY A 41 -3.31 5.24 21.38
N VAL A 42 -2.27 4.73 22.04
CA VAL A 42 -1.55 5.47 23.08
C VAL A 42 -0.76 6.64 22.46
N GLY A 43 -0.11 6.43 21.32
CA GLY A 43 0.68 7.45 20.62
C GLY A 43 -0.14 8.66 20.19
N VAL A 44 -1.39 8.47 19.77
CA VAL A 44 -2.30 9.57 19.39
C VAL A 44 -2.57 10.53 20.57
N LEU A 45 -2.52 10.05 21.82
CA LEU A 45 -2.69 10.92 23.00
C LEU A 45 -1.51 11.89 23.21
N PHE A 46 -0.35 11.60 22.61
CA PHE A 46 0.85 12.44 22.69
C PHE A 46 1.06 13.31 21.45
N ILE A 47 0.34 13.06 20.36
CA ILE A 47 0.45 13.83 19.12
C ILE A 47 -0.42 15.08 19.27
N GLY A 48 0.20 16.25 19.08
CA GLY A 48 -0.50 17.53 19.04
C GLY A 48 -1.46 17.61 17.85
N GLU A 49 -2.50 18.44 17.98
CA GLU A 49 -3.45 18.67 16.91
C GLU A 49 -2.78 19.23 15.65
N SER A 50 -3.27 18.82 14.47
CA SER A 50 -2.68 19.29 13.21
C SER A 50 -2.85 20.82 13.05
N PRO A 51 -1.82 21.57 12.63
CA PRO A 51 -1.91 23.02 12.43
C PRO A 51 -3.06 23.41 11.48
N ARG A 52 -3.31 22.61 10.45
CA ARG A 52 -4.42 22.80 9.50
C ARG A 52 -5.78 22.74 10.20
N TRP A 53 -6.00 21.75 11.06
CA TRP A 53 -7.26 21.62 11.81
C TRP A 53 -7.47 22.78 12.79
N LEU A 54 -6.40 23.21 13.47
CA LEU A 54 -6.45 24.37 14.38
C LEU A 54 -6.81 25.66 13.62
N CYS A 55 -6.24 25.89 12.43
CA CYS A 55 -6.62 27.00 11.55
C CYS A 55 -8.09 26.92 11.11
N LEU A 56 -8.59 25.73 10.76
CA LEU A 56 -10.01 25.54 10.39
C LEU A 56 -10.97 25.85 11.55
N LYS A 57 -10.53 25.71 12.80
CA LYS A 57 -11.28 26.07 14.01
C LYS A 57 -11.09 27.52 14.45
N GLY A 58 -10.32 28.33 13.72
CA GLY A 58 -10.01 29.72 14.06
C GLY A 58 -9.01 29.88 15.21
N ARG A 59 -8.33 28.81 15.64
CA ARG A 59 -7.31 28.83 16.72
C ARG A 59 -5.92 29.11 16.14
N TYR A 60 -5.73 30.30 15.59
CA TYR A 60 -4.52 30.64 14.82
C TYR A 60 -3.23 30.66 15.65
N GLU A 61 -3.26 31.19 16.87
CA GLU A 61 -2.07 31.25 17.74
C GLU A 61 -1.56 29.86 18.17
N GLU A 62 -2.49 28.90 18.33
CA GLU A 62 -2.13 27.52 18.64
C GLU A 62 -1.64 26.78 17.39
N ALA A 63 -2.25 27.07 16.24
CA ALA A 63 -1.80 26.53 14.96
C ALA A 63 -0.37 26.98 14.63
N GLU A 64 -0.03 28.24 14.90
CA GLU A 64 1.32 28.76 14.71
C GLU A 64 2.32 28.10 15.66
N ARG A 65 1.97 27.95 16.95
CA ARG A 65 2.81 27.24 17.92
C ARG A 65 3.04 25.79 17.51
N ALA A 66 2.00 25.08 17.08
CA ALA A 66 2.11 23.71 16.59
C ALA A 66 2.98 23.66 15.32
N PHE A 67 2.79 24.57 14.36
CA PHE A 67 3.60 24.64 13.14
C PHE A 67 5.08 24.88 13.45
N ARG A 68 5.37 25.86 14.30
CA ARG A 68 6.73 26.19 14.76
C ARG A 68 7.37 25.01 15.50
N SER A 69 6.64 24.25 16.33
CA SER A 69 7.19 23.10 17.04
C SER A 69 7.76 22.00 16.12
N TYR A 70 7.26 21.89 14.89
CA TYR A 70 7.71 20.90 13.92
C TYR A 70 8.74 21.42 12.91
N HIS A 71 8.77 22.72 12.64
CA HIS A 71 9.56 23.30 11.54
C HIS A 71 10.63 24.32 11.99
N TYR A 72 10.60 24.77 13.23
CA TYR A 72 11.55 25.77 13.72
C TYR A 72 12.88 25.12 14.11
N ASP A 73 13.94 25.50 13.40
CA ASP A 73 15.31 25.01 13.60
C ASP A 73 16.21 26.07 14.32
N GLY A 74 15.62 26.95 15.13
CA GLY A 74 16.35 27.97 15.90
C GLY A 74 16.81 29.20 15.12
N SER A 75 16.95 29.12 13.79
CA SER A 75 17.41 30.23 12.93
C SER A 75 16.40 30.68 11.88
N ASN A 76 15.29 29.94 11.73
CA ASN A 76 14.41 30.06 10.57
C ASN A 76 13.06 30.74 10.88
N GLU A 77 13.10 31.82 11.68
CA GLU A 77 11.88 32.49 12.16
C GLU A 77 11.07 33.15 11.04
N GLU A 78 11.74 33.90 10.17
CA GLU A 78 11.10 34.64 9.07
C GLU A 78 10.45 33.72 8.03
N TRP A 79 11.09 32.59 7.72
CA TRP A 79 10.51 31.57 6.85
C TRP A 79 9.30 30.91 7.50
N CYS A 80 9.38 30.55 8.80
CA CYS A 80 8.27 29.92 9.50
C CYS A 80 7.03 30.83 9.52
N SER A 81 7.20 32.13 9.78
CA SER A 81 6.08 33.08 9.74
C SER A 81 5.51 33.26 8.33
N THR A 82 6.38 33.29 7.31
CA THR A 82 5.96 33.45 5.91
C THR A 82 5.18 32.22 5.42
N GLU A 83 5.72 31.03 5.66
CA GLU A 83 5.09 29.77 5.26
C GLU A 83 3.76 29.56 6.00
N PHE A 84 3.72 29.87 7.30
CA PHE A 84 2.48 29.80 8.08
C PHE A 84 1.42 30.78 7.55
N ALA A 85 1.81 32.00 7.18
CA ALA A 85 0.90 32.97 6.55
C ALA A 85 0.34 32.44 5.22
N VAL A 86 1.16 31.82 4.39
CA VAL A 86 0.72 31.18 3.13
C VAL A 86 -0.27 30.03 3.41
N ILE A 87 -0.01 29.20 4.42
CA ILE A 87 -0.94 28.13 4.82
C ILE A 87 -2.27 28.74 5.29
N GLN A 88 -2.22 29.82 6.08
CA GLN A 88 -3.41 30.49 6.59
C GLN A 88 -4.26 31.08 5.46
N THR A 89 -3.64 31.74 4.47
CA THR A 89 -4.37 32.30 3.31
C THR A 89 -5.01 31.20 2.48
N ASN A 90 -4.29 30.12 2.19
CA ASN A 90 -4.84 28.97 1.46
C ASN A 90 -6.04 28.34 2.18
N ILE A 91 -5.97 28.16 3.50
CA ILE A 91 -7.08 27.61 4.29
C ILE A 91 -8.26 28.58 4.32
N ALA A 92 -8.02 29.88 4.43
CA ALA A 92 -9.09 30.88 4.42
C ALA A 92 -9.80 30.94 3.06
N GLU A 93 -9.07 30.80 1.96
CA GLU A 93 -9.63 30.67 0.60
C GLU A 93 -10.43 29.37 0.45
N GLU A 94 -9.89 28.24 0.95
CA GLU A 94 -10.55 26.95 0.93
C GLU A 94 -11.85 26.98 1.74
N LEU A 95 -11.87 27.61 2.92
CA LEU A 95 -13.08 27.73 3.76
C LEU A 95 -14.17 28.57 3.08
N LYS A 96 -13.77 29.66 2.42
CA LYS A 96 -14.68 30.49 1.60
C LYS A 96 -15.23 29.72 0.39
N ALA A 97 -14.43 28.81 -0.18
CA ALA A 97 -14.84 27.95 -1.29
C ALA A 97 -15.66 26.73 -0.85
N GLN A 98 -15.40 26.16 0.33
CA GLN A 98 -16.07 24.97 0.88
C GLN A 98 -17.56 25.20 1.13
N GLY A 99 -17.96 26.40 1.56
CA GLY A 99 -19.38 26.76 1.69
C GLY A 99 -20.18 26.68 0.37
N ARG A 100 -19.50 26.51 -0.77
CA ARG A 100 -20.10 26.39 -2.11
C ARG A 100 -19.98 25.01 -2.73
N LEU A 101 -19.30 24.05 -2.09
CA LEU A 101 -19.04 22.73 -2.68
C LEU A 101 -20.02 21.70 -2.16
N THR A 102 -20.94 21.27 -3.03
CA THR A 102 -21.87 20.16 -2.79
C THR A 102 -21.33 18.88 -3.45
N TRP A 103 -21.76 17.70 -2.99
CA TRP A 103 -21.45 16.41 -3.65
C TRP A 103 -21.74 16.40 -5.16
N THR A 104 -22.72 17.20 -5.62
CA THR A 104 -23.05 17.32 -7.05
C THR A 104 -21.98 18.09 -7.85
N ASP A 105 -21.21 18.96 -7.23
CA ASP A 105 -20.16 19.75 -7.88
C ASP A 105 -18.95 18.90 -8.27
N LEU A 106 -18.79 17.75 -7.61
CA LEU A 106 -17.79 16.73 -7.97
C LEU A 106 -18.00 16.22 -9.41
N PHE A 107 -19.25 16.19 -9.88
CA PHE A 107 -19.61 15.77 -11.23
C PHE A 107 -19.78 16.93 -12.21
N LYS A 108 -20.16 18.12 -11.72
CA LYS A 108 -20.38 19.32 -12.56
C LYS A 108 -19.08 20.03 -12.93
N ALA A 109 -18.14 20.16 -11.98
CA ALA A 109 -16.88 20.83 -12.24
C ALA A 109 -15.93 19.92 -13.04
N PRO A 110 -15.44 20.34 -14.22
CA PRO A 110 -14.64 19.49 -15.09
C PRO A 110 -13.30 19.07 -14.45
N THR A 111 -12.71 19.93 -13.61
CA THR A 111 -11.49 19.64 -12.85
C THR A 111 -11.72 18.57 -11.78
N LEU A 112 -12.77 18.72 -10.97
CA LEU A 112 -13.13 17.74 -9.93
C LEU A 112 -13.57 16.41 -10.54
N ARG A 113 -14.32 16.43 -11.64
CA ARG A 113 -14.72 15.21 -12.35
C ARG A 113 -13.51 14.43 -12.88
N ARG A 114 -12.52 15.14 -13.46
CA ARG A 114 -11.28 14.51 -13.92
C ARG A 114 -10.50 13.91 -12.75
N ARG A 115 -10.43 14.61 -11.60
CA ARG A 115 -9.79 14.11 -10.38
C ARG A 115 -10.47 12.85 -9.86
N LEU A 116 -11.80 12.87 -9.73
CA LEU A 116 -12.59 11.72 -9.31
C LEU A 116 -12.37 10.52 -10.25
N PHE A 117 -12.48 10.75 -11.56
CA PHE A 117 -12.33 9.67 -12.53
C PHE A 117 -10.94 9.05 -12.50
N VAL A 118 -9.87 9.86 -12.47
CA VAL A 118 -8.50 9.36 -12.43
C VAL A 118 -8.21 8.65 -11.10
N GLY A 119 -8.62 9.22 -9.97
CA GLY A 119 -8.43 8.60 -8.65
C GLY A 119 -9.14 7.24 -8.54
N SER A 120 -10.43 7.20 -8.89
CA SER A 120 -11.23 5.97 -8.89
C SER A 120 -10.72 4.94 -9.88
N PHE A 121 -10.30 5.36 -11.08
CA PHE A 121 -9.76 4.46 -12.10
C PHE A 121 -8.45 3.82 -11.65
N VAL A 122 -7.53 4.58 -11.05
CA VAL A 122 -6.25 4.05 -10.57
C VAL A 122 -6.47 3.04 -9.44
N TRP A 123 -7.41 3.32 -8.52
CA TRP A 123 -7.79 2.38 -7.48
C TRP A 123 -8.45 1.11 -8.02
N ALA A 124 -9.37 1.26 -8.97
CA ALA A 124 -10.01 0.13 -9.64
C ALA A 124 -8.98 -0.73 -10.39
N ALA A 125 -8.04 -0.11 -11.12
CA ALA A 125 -6.96 -0.79 -11.81
C ALA A 125 -6.04 -1.55 -10.84
N ALA A 126 -5.77 -0.99 -9.65
CA ALA A 126 -4.97 -1.66 -8.65
C ALA A 126 -5.67 -2.88 -8.02
N MET A 127 -6.99 -2.85 -7.83
CA MET A 127 -7.75 -4.03 -7.39
C MET A 127 -7.90 -5.07 -8.51
N LEU A 128 -8.16 -4.61 -9.74
CA LEU A 128 -8.23 -5.46 -10.94
C LEU A 128 -6.88 -6.07 -11.34
N SER A 129 -5.77 -5.58 -10.78
CA SER A 129 -4.46 -6.19 -10.95
C SER A 129 -4.36 -7.62 -10.41
N GLY A 130 -5.36 -8.11 -9.67
CA GLY A 130 -5.39 -9.48 -9.15
C GLY A 130 -4.50 -9.71 -7.93
N ILE A 131 -3.88 -8.66 -7.39
CA ILE A 131 -2.98 -8.79 -6.22
C ILE A 131 -3.69 -9.44 -5.03
N SER A 132 -4.95 -9.08 -4.78
CA SER A 132 -5.73 -9.64 -3.67
C SER A 132 -5.96 -11.14 -3.87
N PHE A 133 -6.24 -11.58 -5.09
CA PHE A 133 -6.40 -13.00 -5.42
C PHE A 133 -5.11 -13.78 -5.12
N VAL A 134 -3.96 -13.27 -5.56
CA VAL A 134 -2.66 -13.91 -5.27
C VAL A 134 -2.39 -13.96 -3.77
N GLN A 135 -2.66 -12.88 -3.03
CA GLN A 135 -2.43 -12.83 -1.59
C GLN A 135 -3.26 -13.86 -0.81
N TYR A 136 -4.53 -14.06 -1.17
CA TYR A 136 -5.42 -15.01 -0.51
C TYR A 136 -5.17 -16.46 -0.94
N TYR A 137 -4.90 -16.70 -2.21
CA TYR A 137 -4.84 -18.06 -2.76
C TYR A 137 -3.43 -18.59 -3.00
N GLN A 138 -2.37 -17.83 -2.70
CA GLN A 138 -0.98 -18.30 -2.86
C GLN A 138 -0.70 -19.66 -2.20
N THR A 139 -1.18 -19.87 -0.96
CA THR A 139 -0.94 -21.13 -0.22
C THR A 139 -1.70 -22.28 -0.84
N ALA A 140 -2.94 -22.05 -1.26
CA ALA A 140 -3.73 -23.03 -2.01
C ALA A 140 -3.07 -23.38 -3.36
N ILE A 141 -2.54 -22.37 -4.07
CA ILE A 141 -1.77 -22.58 -5.31
C ILE A 141 -0.53 -23.42 -5.02
N TYR A 142 0.23 -23.13 -3.96
CA TYR A 142 1.41 -23.92 -3.58
C TYR A 142 1.05 -25.35 -3.16
N ALA A 143 -0.11 -25.56 -2.54
CA ALA A 143 -0.61 -26.89 -2.19
C ALA A 143 -0.89 -27.75 -3.42
N THR A 144 -1.38 -27.14 -4.49
CA THR A 144 -1.61 -27.86 -5.75
C THR A 144 -0.30 -28.35 -6.38
N LEU A 145 0.84 -27.70 -6.08
CA LEU A 145 2.18 -28.08 -6.56
C LEU A 145 2.78 -29.30 -5.83
N GLN A 146 2.03 -29.98 -4.96
CA GLN A 146 2.49 -31.13 -4.16
C GLN A 146 3.65 -30.78 -3.20
N PHE A 147 3.78 -29.52 -2.79
CA PHE A 147 4.71 -29.16 -1.73
C PHE A 147 4.21 -29.64 -0.38
N ASP A 148 5.14 -30.04 0.48
CA ASP A 148 4.86 -30.30 1.89
C ASP A 148 4.35 -29.03 2.59
N GLN A 149 3.50 -29.20 3.60
CA GLN A 149 2.84 -28.10 4.31
C GLN A 149 3.86 -27.09 4.88
N ASN A 150 4.97 -27.58 5.44
CA ASN A 150 6.05 -26.72 5.93
C ASN A 150 6.69 -25.88 4.82
N LYS A 151 6.89 -26.48 3.63
CA LYS A 151 7.44 -25.76 2.48
C LYS A 151 6.47 -24.70 1.94
N GLN A 152 5.17 -25.00 1.90
CA GLN A 152 4.15 -24.03 1.48
C GLN A 152 4.14 -22.78 2.37
N LEU A 153 4.20 -22.98 3.70
CA LEU A 153 4.25 -21.90 4.67
C LEU A 153 5.53 -21.07 4.51
N LEU A 154 6.70 -21.71 4.40
CA LEU A 154 7.97 -21.02 4.20
C LEU A 154 7.99 -20.18 2.92
N VAL A 155 7.47 -20.71 1.81
CA VAL A 155 7.36 -19.96 0.55
C VAL A 155 6.42 -18.77 0.69
N SER A 156 5.33 -18.91 1.46
CA SER A 156 4.44 -17.78 1.75
C SER A 156 5.10 -16.72 2.63
N GLY A 157 5.89 -17.11 3.64
CA GLY A 157 6.71 -16.17 4.42
C GLY A 157 7.71 -15.40 3.56
N LEU A 158 8.41 -16.11 2.66
CA LEU A 158 9.33 -15.49 1.68
C LEU A 158 8.61 -14.52 0.74
N TYR A 159 7.41 -14.88 0.27
CA TYR A 159 6.57 -13.99 -0.53
C TYR A 159 6.25 -12.69 0.22
N GLY A 160 5.96 -12.77 1.52
CA GLY A 160 5.74 -11.63 2.40
C GLY A 160 6.96 -10.71 2.54
N SER A 161 8.17 -11.26 2.49
CA SER A 161 9.44 -10.52 2.54
C SER A 161 9.73 -9.72 1.28
N VAL A 162 9.19 -10.12 0.13
CA VAL A 162 9.40 -9.39 -1.13
C VAL A 162 8.74 -8.01 -1.08
N ALA A 163 7.57 -7.90 -0.47
CA ALA A 163 6.80 -6.65 -0.42
C ALA A 163 7.55 -5.49 0.25
N PRO A 164 8.10 -5.59 1.47
CA PRO A 164 8.84 -4.50 2.10
C PRO A 164 10.11 -4.14 1.35
N ILE A 165 10.86 -5.12 0.82
CA ILE A 165 12.09 -4.89 0.03
C ILE A 165 11.76 -4.12 -1.26
N ALA A 166 10.72 -4.55 -1.98
CA ALA A 166 10.25 -3.91 -3.20
C ALA A 166 9.73 -2.49 -2.93
N CYS A 167 8.97 -2.30 -1.85
CA CYS A 167 8.55 -0.96 -1.41
C CYS A 167 9.76 -0.08 -1.07
N PHE A 168 10.81 -0.61 -0.41
CA PHE A 168 11.99 0.17 -0.07
C PHE A 168 12.76 0.59 -1.33
N ALA A 169 12.92 -0.33 -2.28
CA ALA A 169 13.50 -0.03 -3.59
C ALA A 169 12.71 1.06 -4.34
N SER A 170 11.38 1.07 -4.20
CA SER A 170 10.54 2.07 -4.87
C SER A 170 10.89 3.52 -4.50
N LEU A 171 11.31 3.77 -3.26
CA LEU A 171 11.65 5.11 -2.78
C LEU A 171 12.73 5.80 -3.62
N PHE A 172 13.68 5.03 -4.17
CA PHE A 172 14.79 5.59 -4.94
C PHE A 172 14.45 5.90 -6.40
N PHE A 173 13.45 5.22 -6.97
CA PHE A 173 13.15 5.31 -8.41
C PHE A 173 11.83 6.01 -8.71
N VAL A 174 10.85 5.98 -7.79
CA VAL A 174 9.51 6.56 -7.99
C VAL A 174 9.56 8.06 -8.25
N ASP A 175 10.45 8.78 -7.57
CA ASP A 175 10.56 10.23 -7.73
C ASP A 175 11.34 10.65 -8.99
N ARG A 176 12.13 9.73 -9.57
CA ARG A 176 12.93 9.99 -10.78
C ARG A 176 12.22 9.60 -12.07
N VAL A 177 11.36 8.58 -12.02
CA VAL A 177 10.68 8.05 -13.21
C VAL A 177 9.25 8.61 -13.26
N GLY A 178 8.89 9.23 -14.39
CA GLY A 178 7.57 9.84 -14.56
C GLY A 178 6.41 8.84 -14.30
N ARG A 179 5.42 9.29 -13.52
CA ARG A 179 4.30 8.47 -12.99
C ARG A 179 3.53 7.68 -14.04
N LYS A 180 3.26 8.30 -15.20
CA LYS A 180 2.56 7.63 -16.33
C LYS A 180 3.36 6.45 -16.87
N LYS A 181 4.69 6.57 -16.96
CA LYS A 181 5.57 5.50 -17.43
C LYS A 181 5.60 4.35 -16.43
N ILE A 182 5.60 4.66 -15.13
CA ILE A 182 5.52 3.65 -14.06
C ILE A 182 4.22 2.85 -14.15
N LEU A 183 3.05 3.50 -14.31
CA LEU A 183 1.79 2.77 -14.44
C LEU A 183 1.77 1.84 -15.65
N ILE A 184 2.17 2.34 -16.82
CA ILE A 184 2.13 1.54 -18.06
C ILE A 184 3.11 0.36 -17.99
N SER A 185 4.34 0.61 -17.53
CA SER A 185 5.35 -0.45 -17.41
C SER A 185 4.97 -1.50 -16.36
N SER A 186 4.39 -1.09 -15.23
CA SER A 186 3.89 -1.99 -14.20
C SER A 186 2.74 -2.85 -14.71
N SER A 187 1.73 -2.25 -15.36
CA SER A 187 0.62 -3.01 -15.96
C SER A 187 1.08 -3.97 -17.04
N ALA A 188 2.06 -3.58 -17.88
CA ALA A 188 2.61 -4.46 -18.91
C ALA A 188 3.35 -5.65 -18.30
N LEU A 189 4.16 -5.44 -17.26
CA LEU A 189 4.87 -6.52 -16.58
C LEU A 189 3.92 -7.46 -15.85
N LEU A 190 2.89 -6.91 -15.18
CA LEU A 190 1.85 -7.73 -14.54
C LEU A 190 1.11 -8.59 -15.55
N SER A 191 0.69 -8.01 -16.67
CA SER A 191 0.02 -8.74 -17.75
C SER A 191 0.89 -9.89 -18.27
N LEU A 192 2.18 -9.64 -18.50
CA LEU A 192 3.14 -10.65 -18.92
C LEU A 192 3.27 -11.78 -17.88
N CYS A 193 3.43 -11.44 -16.59
CA CYS A 193 3.55 -12.42 -15.52
C CYS A 193 2.27 -13.28 -15.39
N TYR A 194 1.08 -12.67 -15.44
CA TYR A 194 -0.18 -13.43 -15.38
C TYR A 194 -0.41 -14.30 -16.61
N MET A 195 0.00 -13.84 -17.80
CA MET A 195 -0.04 -14.65 -19.00
C MET A 195 0.83 -15.91 -18.84
N ILE A 196 2.06 -15.76 -18.33
CA ILE A 196 2.97 -16.89 -18.06
C ILE A 196 2.36 -17.83 -17.02
N ILE A 197 1.82 -17.30 -15.91
CA ILE A 197 1.16 -18.09 -14.87
C ILE A 197 0.00 -18.90 -15.46
N THR A 198 -0.83 -18.27 -16.29
CA THR A 198 -2.00 -18.92 -16.92
C THR A 198 -1.59 -20.02 -17.89
N ILE A 199 -0.56 -19.77 -18.71
CA ILE A 199 -0.02 -20.78 -19.65
C ILE A 199 0.55 -21.97 -18.88
N LEU A 200 1.37 -21.71 -17.85
CA LEU A 200 1.96 -22.77 -17.03
C LEU A 200 0.89 -23.59 -16.31
N ALA A 201 -0.13 -22.94 -15.77
CA ALA A 201 -1.26 -23.61 -15.11
C ALA A 201 -2.10 -24.44 -16.09
N ALA A 202 -2.23 -24.02 -17.35
CA ALA A 202 -2.95 -24.78 -18.39
C ALA A 202 -2.17 -25.99 -18.90
N VAL A 203 -0.86 -25.85 -19.09
CA VAL A 203 0.01 -26.92 -19.62
C VAL A 203 0.34 -27.97 -18.55
N TYR A 204 0.54 -27.54 -17.30
CA TYR A 204 0.84 -28.41 -16.17
C TYR A 204 -0.26 -28.31 -15.12
N PRO A 205 -1.46 -28.85 -15.41
CA PRO A 205 -2.56 -28.80 -14.47
C PRO A 205 -2.19 -29.59 -13.21
N ALA A 206 -2.42 -28.97 -12.06
CA ALA A 206 -2.14 -29.58 -10.77
C ALA A 206 -3.21 -30.64 -10.42
N ARG A 207 -3.13 -31.79 -11.10
CA ARG A 207 -3.96 -32.97 -10.85
C ARG A 207 -3.13 -34.04 -10.15
N PRO A 208 -3.67 -34.73 -9.13
CA PRO A 208 -3.02 -35.90 -8.55
C PRO A 208 -2.70 -36.92 -9.65
N GLY A 209 -1.43 -37.28 -9.83
CA GLY A 209 -0.97 -38.25 -10.82
C GLY A 209 -0.54 -37.71 -12.20
N ALA A 210 -0.58 -36.39 -12.44
CA ALA A 210 -0.04 -35.77 -13.66
C ALA A 210 1.49 -35.57 -13.58
N PRO A 211 2.23 -35.60 -14.71
CA PRO A 211 3.67 -35.34 -14.72
C PRO A 211 3.93 -33.91 -14.25
N THR A 212 4.49 -33.80 -13.05
CA THR A 212 4.86 -32.53 -12.42
C THR A 212 6.26 -32.16 -12.89
N ASN A 213 6.35 -31.20 -13.81
CA ASN A 213 7.63 -30.63 -14.18
C ASN A 213 8.06 -29.65 -13.10
N VAL A 214 9.04 -30.06 -12.28
CA VAL A 214 9.60 -29.26 -11.18
C VAL A 214 10.04 -27.87 -11.65
N ALA A 215 10.59 -27.74 -12.87
CA ALA A 215 10.99 -26.45 -13.43
C ALA A 215 9.79 -25.52 -13.69
N ALA A 216 8.66 -26.07 -14.14
CA ALA A 216 7.44 -25.30 -14.36
C ALA A 216 6.84 -24.79 -13.03
N GLN A 217 6.93 -25.59 -11.96
CA GLN A 217 6.48 -25.19 -10.63
C GLN A 217 7.31 -24.02 -10.08
N TYR A 218 8.64 -24.09 -10.16
CA TYR A 218 9.52 -22.98 -9.78
C TYR A 218 9.29 -21.74 -10.64
N GLY A 219 9.05 -21.90 -11.95
CA GLY A 219 8.71 -20.80 -12.85
C GLY A 219 7.41 -20.09 -12.45
N LEU A 220 6.38 -20.84 -12.03
CA LEU A 220 5.12 -20.28 -11.55
C LEU A 220 5.31 -19.49 -10.25
N ILE A 221 6.06 -20.03 -9.28
CA ILE A 221 6.38 -19.33 -8.04
C ILE A 221 7.17 -18.06 -8.32
N ALA A 222 8.19 -18.12 -9.19
CA ALA A 222 8.98 -16.96 -9.57
C ALA A 222 8.12 -15.86 -10.20
N CYS A 223 7.14 -16.22 -11.03
CA CYS A 223 6.19 -15.26 -11.59
C CYS A 223 5.28 -14.65 -10.52
N ILE A 224 4.80 -15.43 -9.54
CA ILE A 224 4.01 -14.92 -8.41
C ILE A 224 4.83 -13.93 -7.57
N PHE A 225 6.11 -14.23 -7.32
CA PHE A 225 7.02 -13.33 -6.62
C PHE A 225 7.28 -12.05 -7.43
N ALA A 226 7.44 -12.18 -8.75
CA ALA A 226 7.59 -11.03 -9.65
C ALA A 226 6.34 -10.14 -9.66
N VAL A 227 5.13 -10.73 -9.62
CA VAL A 227 3.86 -9.98 -9.47
C VAL A 227 3.86 -9.19 -8.17
N SER A 228 4.22 -9.82 -7.05
CA SER A 228 4.29 -9.16 -5.74
C SER A 228 5.31 -8.01 -5.71
N ALA A 229 6.51 -8.26 -6.25
CA ALA A 229 7.57 -7.26 -6.35
C ALA A 229 7.13 -6.07 -7.22
N ASN A 230 6.55 -6.35 -8.40
CA ASN A 230 6.07 -5.31 -9.31
C ASN A 230 4.96 -4.47 -8.68
N TYR A 231 3.97 -5.13 -8.08
CA TYR A 231 2.88 -4.43 -7.42
C TYR A 231 3.38 -3.58 -6.25
N SER A 232 4.22 -4.15 -5.38
CA SER A 232 4.73 -3.46 -4.19
C SER A 232 5.69 -2.32 -4.51
N ALA A 233 6.49 -2.44 -5.58
CA ALA A 233 7.43 -1.41 -5.98
C ALA A 233 6.80 -0.29 -6.84
N LEU A 234 5.85 -0.61 -7.72
CA LEU A 234 5.40 0.34 -8.75
C LEU A 234 3.94 0.74 -8.56
N LEU A 235 3.01 -0.20 -8.64
CA LEU A 235 1.57 0.10 -8.64
C LEU A 235 1.04 0.52 -7.26
N GLY A 236 1.48 -0.15 -6.20
CA GLY A 236 1.03 0.05 -4.83
C GLY A 236 1.27 1.47 -4.29
N PRO A 237 2.47 2.05 -4.41
CA PRO A 237 2.70 3.44 -4.01
C PRO A 237 1.91 4.43 -4.88
N MET A 238 1.80 4.16 -6.19
CA MET A 238 1.17 5.10 -7.14
C MET A 238 -0.32 5.34 -6.89
N THR A 239 -1.05 4.34 -6.39
CA THR A 239 -2.48 4.49 -6.06
C THR A 239 -2.73 5.55 -4.99
N TRP A 240 -1.78 5.70 -4.06
CA TRP A 240 -1.88 6.70 -3.00
C TRP A 240 -1.40 8.06 -3.47
N ILE A 241 -0.32 8.15 -4.26
CA ILE A 241 0.31 9.45 -4.58
C ILE A 241 -0.43 10.19 -5.73
N ILE A 242 -1.09 9.48 -6.64
CA ILE A 242 -1.80 10.11 -7.78
C ILE A 242 -2.96 11.02 -7.33
N PRO A 243 -3.82 10.62 -6.39
CA PRO A 243 -4.86 11.50 -5.85
C PRO A 243 -4.35 12.82 -5.27
N TYR A 244 -3.16 12.84 -4.65
CA TYR A 244 -2.63 14.03 -3.96
C TYR A 244 -1.96 15.06 -4.90
N VAL A 245 -1.39 14.63 -6.03
CA VAL A 245 -0.53 15.50 -6.87
C VAL A 245 -1.27 16.15 -8.03
N TYR A 246 -2.51 15.74 -8.31
CA TYR A 246 -3.38 16.47 -9.24
C TYR A 246 -4.27 17.52 -8.54
N VAL A 247 -3.88 17.96 -7.34
CA VAL A 247 -4.42 19.12 -6.61
C VAL A 247 -3.92 20.42 -7.23
#